data_AF-A0A2V5M9R0-F1
#
_entry.id   AF-A0A2V5M9R0-F1
#
_cell.length_a   1.000
_cell.length_b   1.000
_cell.length_c   1.000
_cell.angle_alpha   90.00
_cell.angle_beta   90.00
_cell.angle_gamma   90.00
#
_symmetry.space_group_name_H-M   'P 1'
#
loop_
_entity.id
_entity.type
_entity.pdbx_description
1 polymer ?
#
loop_
_entity_poly.entity_id
_entity_poly.type
_entity_poly.pdbx_seq_one_letter_code
_entity_poly.pdbx_strand_id
1 'polypeptide(L)' 'MIKMLVRHGNSFALILDKPVLELLNVDPARPVALSTTDGKSLLVAPLSSAEKRNAKRARPRQRPRRRADKQGSV' A
#
# COMPACT_ATOMS: atom_id res chain seq x y z
N MET A 1 0.80 -22.48 -4.41
CA MET A 1 1.64 -21.87 -5.46
C MET A 1 2.98 -21.46 -4.83
N ILE A 2 4.07 -21.55 -5.58
CA ILE A 2 5.38 -21.01 -5.16
C ILE A 2 5.68 -19.83 -6.08
N LYS A 3 5.96 -18.66 -5.50
CA LYS A 3 6.34 -17.45 -6.23
C LYS A 3 7.59 -16.83 -5.62
N MET A 4 8.40 -16.20 -6.46
CA MET A 4 9.55 -15.42 -6.02
C MET A 4 9.16 -13.95 -5.85
N LEU A 5 9.87 -13.27 -4.96
CA LEU A 5 9.82 -11.82 -4.87
C LEU A 5 10.49 -11.20 -6.09
N VAL A 6 9.91 -10.11 -6.59
CA VAL A 6 10.48 -9.33 -7.69
C VAL A 6 11.00 -8.00 -7.15
N ARG A 7 12.09 -7.50 -7.72
CA ARG A 7 12.62 -6.19 -7.35
C ARG A 7 11.72 -5.08 -7.90
N HIS A 8 11.31 -4.16 -7.02
CA HIS A 8 10.51 -2.99 -7.35
C HIS A 8 11.15 -1.74 -6.73
N GLY A 9 12.01 -1.08 -7.50
CA GLY A 9 12.81 0.06 -7.02
C GLY A 9 13.76 -0.34 -5.88
N ASN A 10 13.63 0.36 -4.74
CA ASN A 10 14.40 0.08 -3.52
C ASN A 10 13.71 -0.96 -2.59
N SER A 11 12.78 -1.74 -3.12
CA SER A 11 12.01 -2.71 -2.34
C SER A 11 11.73 -3.96 -3.16
N PHE A 12 11.13 -4.97 -2.51
CA PHE A 12 10.64 -6.17 -3.17
C PHE A 12 9.11 -6.19 -3.17
N ALA A 13 8.54 -6.83 -4.18
CA ALA A 13 7.11 -7.02 -4.33
C ALA A 13 6.77 -8.51 -4.54
N LEU A 14 5.62 -8.92 -4.02
CA LEU A 14 5.01 -10.21 -4.33
C LEU A 14 3.88 -9.97 -5.34
N ILE A 15 3.96 -10.59 -6.51
CA ILE A 15 2.91 -10.47 -7.54
C ILE A 15 1.81 -11.49 -7.24
N LEU A 16 0.61 -11.01 -6.94
CA LEU A 16 -0.59 -11.84 -6.79
C LEU A 16 -1.37 -11.86 -8.12
N ASP A 17 -1.83 -13.03 -8.53
CA ASP A 17 -2.62 -13.15 -9.75
C ASP A 17 -4.04 -12.63 -9.50
N LYS A 18 -4.65 -12.01 -10.51
CA LYS A 18 -6.02 -11.50 -10.44
C LYS A 18 -7.04 -12.53 -9.92
N PRO A 19 -7.01 -13.82 -10.34
CA PRO A 19 -7.94 -14.81 -9.82
C PRO A 19 -7.84 -15.02 -8.29
N VAL A 20 -6.65 -14.86 -7.70
CA VAL A 20 -6.48 -14.95 -6.23
C VAL A 20 -7.19 -13.79 -5.53
N LEU A 21 -7.09 -12.58 -6.09
CA LEU A 21 -7.78 -11.41 -5.55
C LEU A 21 -9.31 -11.54 -5.69
N GLU A 22 -9.79 -12.05 -6.82
CA GLU A 22 -11.20 -12.31 -7.07
C GLU A 22 -11.77 -13.37 -6.11
N LEU A 23 -11.05 -14.48 -5.90
CA LEU A 23 -11.45 -15.51 -4.93
C LEU A 23 -11.55 -14.96 -3.49
N LEU A 24 -10.69 -14.01 -3.13
CA LEU A 24 -10.67 -13.39 -1.81
C LEU A 24 -11.56 -12.15 -1.71
N ASN A 25 -12.27 -11.76 -2.78
CA ASN A 25 -13.05 -10.51 -2.88
C ASN A 25 -12.23 -9.26 -2.47
N VAL A 26 -10.95 -9.22 -2.87
CA VAL A 26 -10.03 -8.12 -2.58
C VAL A 26 -10.06 -7.11 -3.73
N ASP A 27 -10.39 -5.87 -3.40
CA ASP A 27 -10.28 -4.73 -4.31
C ASP A 27 -8.82 -4.20 -4.31
N PRO A 28 -8.07 -4.28 -5.42
CA PRO A 28 -6.68 -3.81 -5.48
C PRO A 28 -6.54 -2.28 -5.31
N ALA A 29 -7.62 -1.51 -5.46
CA ALA A 29 -7.62 -0.08 -5.17
C ALA A 29 -7.75 0.22 -3.67
N ARG A 30 -7.96 -0.81 -2.82
CA ARG A 30 -8.09 -0.66 -1.37
C ARG A 30 -6.85 -1.14 -0.62
N PRO A 31 -6.52 -0.48 0.50
CA PRO A 31 -5.39 -0.88 1.32
C PRO A 31 -5.69 -2.20 2.05
N VAL A 32 -4.63 -2.99 2.22
CA VAL A 32 -4.60 -4.24 2.98
C VAL A 32 -3.73 -4.07 4.22
N ALA A 33 -4.03 -4.83 5.26
CA ALA A 33 -3.19 -4.97 6.44
C ALA A 33 -2.14 -6.06 6.20
N LEU A 34 -0.91 -5.80 6.67
CA LEU A 34 0.17 -6.77 6.72
C LEU A 34 0.51 -7.03 8.19
N SER A 35 0.53 -8.29 8.59
CA SER A 35 0.93 -8.69 9.95
C SER A 35 1.77 -9.97 9.93
N THR A 36 2.61 -10.10 10.95
CA THR A 36 3.44 -11.28 11.18
C THR A 36 3.12 -11.79 12.58
N THR A 37 2.29 -12.82 12.69
CA THR A 37 1.85 -13.35 14.00
C THR A 37 2.86 -14.34 14.59
N ASP A 38 3.65 -15.00 13.74
CA ASP A 38 4.53 -16.13 14.07
C ASP A 38 6.02 -15.88 13.73
N GLY A 39 6.34 -14.69 13.19
CA GLY A 39 7.68 -14.33 12.72
C GLY A 39 8.16 -15.10 11.47
N LYS A 40 7.34 -15.97 10.88
CA LYS A 40 7.69 -16.84 9.75
C LYS A 40 6.77 -16.62 8.54
N SER A 41 5.55 -16.16 8.79
CA SER A 41 4.48 -16.03 7.80
C SER A 41 4.00 -14.59 7.75
N LEU A 42 3.83 -14.08 6.53
CA LEU A 42 3.20 -12.78 6.31
C LEU A 42 1.71 -13.00 6.03
N LEU A 43 0.84 -12.50 6.91
CA LEU A 43 -0.60 -12.48 6.70
C LEU A 43 -0.97 -11.20 5.94
N VAL A 44 -1.73 -11.34 4.86
CA VAL A 44 -2.28 -10.23 4.07
C VAL A 44 -3.80 -10.28 4.16
N ALA A 45 -4.42 -9.25 4.72
CA ALA A 45 -5.87 -9.21 4.93
C ALA A 45 -6.49 -7.88 4.46
N PRO A 46 -7.73 -7.87 3.92
CA PRO A 46 -8.45 -6.63 3.67
C PRO A 46 -8.61 -5.83 4.97
N LEU A 47 -8.42 -4.51 4.92
CA LEU A 47 -8.71 -3.67 6.08
C LEU A 47 -10.21 -3.65 6.38
N SER A 48 -10.55 -3.92 7.63
CA SER A 48 -11.93 -3.83 8.13
C SER A 48 -12.40 -2.37 8.22
N SER A 49 -13.72 -2.15 8.31
CA SER A 49 -14.32 -0.81 8.41
C SER A 49 -13.82 -0.02 9.63
N ALA A 50 -13.53 -0.72 10.74
CA ALA A 50 -13.00 -0.13 11.97
C ALA A 50 -11.57 0.39 11.77
N GLU A 51 -10.71 -0.38 11.11
CA GLU A 51 -9.30 -0.01 10.87
C GLU A 51 -9.17 1.13 9.84
N LYS A 52 -10.08 1.22 8.87
CA LYS A 52 -10.14 2.32 7.89
C LYS A 52 -10.26 3.70 8.55
N ARG A 53 -10.98 3.82 9.67
CA ARG A 53 -11.12 5.11 10.39
C ARG A 53 -9.81 5.55 11.03
N ASN A 54 -9.00 4.61 11.51
CA ASN A 54 -7.73 4.92 12.16
C ASN A 54 -6.64 5.28 11.12
N ALA A 55 -6.58 4.53 10.02
CA ALA A 55 -5.64 4.81 8.93
C ALA A 55 -5.88 6.17 8.25
N LYS A 56 -7.13 6.65 8.18
CA LYS A 56 -7.45 8.00 7.65
C LYS A 56 -6.98 9.13 8.57
N ARG A 57 -6.95 8.92 9.89
CA ARG A 57 -6.45 9.91 10.88
C ARG A 57 -4.94 10.06 10.83
N ALA A 58 -4.21 9.00 10.50
CA ALA A 58 -2.75 8.99 10.45
C ALA A 58 -2.15 9.60 9.17
N ARG A 59 -2.95 9.94 8.15
CA ARG A 59 -2.45 10.62 6.96
C ARG A 59 -2.18 12.10 7.28
N PRO A 60 -0.94 12.59 7.29
CA PRO A 60 -0.69 14.01 7.36
C PRO A 60 -1.33 14.63 6.12
N ARG A 61 -2.11 15.70 6.29
CA ARG A 61 -2.60 16.52 5.17
C ARG A 61 -1.38 16.86 4.32
N GLN A 62 -1.29 16.31 3.10
CA GLN A 62 -0.23 16.67 2.16
C GLN A 62 -0.31 18.19 1.99
N ARG A 63 0.66 18.90 2.57
CA ARG A 63 0.78 20.35 2.39
C ARG A 63 0.97 20.57 0.89
N PRO A 64 0.13 21.40 0.24
CA PRO A 64 0.33 21.70 -1.16
C PRO A 64 1.73 22.30 -1.31
N ARG A 65 2.56 21.69 -2.16
CA ARG A 65 3.88 22.24 -2.50
C ARG A 65 3.66 23.61 -3.14
N ARG A 66 3.97 24.68 -2.41
CA ARG A 66 4.02 26.05 -2.96
C ARG A 66 5.00 26.03 -4.13
N ARG A 67 4.50 26.31 -5.34
CA ARG A 67 5.32 26.71 -6.49
C ARG A 67 5.53 28.22 -6.41
N ALA A 68 6.73 28.63 -6.00
CA ALA A 68 7.37 29.92 -6.23
C ALA A 68 8.85 29.66 -5.89
N ASP A 69 9.80 29.68 -6.81
CA ASP A 69 10.11 30.80 -7.70
C ASP A 69 10.42 30.37 -9.14
N LYS A 70 9.76 31.05 -10.08
CA LYS A 70 10.32 31.37 -11.39
C LYS A 70 9.85 32.78 -11.75
N GLN A 71 10.71 33.75 -11.49
CA GLN A 71 10.83 35.07 -12.12
C GLN A 71 12.25 35.51 -11.71
N GLY A 72 13.24 35.70 -12.58
CA GLY A 72 13.20 36.30 -13.91
C GLY A 72 13.95 37.63 -13.81
N SER A 73 15.16 37.65 -14.39
CA SER A 73 15.87 38.81 -14.96
C SER A 73 16.10 40.05 -14.08
N VAL A 74 17.38 40.38 -13.80
CA VAL A 74 18.16 41.43 -14.49
C VAL A 74 19.63 41.04 -14.44
#